data_AF-X1UQ22-F1
#
_entry.id   AF-X1UQ22-F1
#
_cell.length_a   1.000
_cell.length_b   1.000
_cell.length_c   1.000
_cell.angle_alpha   90.00
_cell.angle_beta   90.00
_cell.angle_gamma   90.00
#
_symmetry.space_group_name_H-M   'P 1'
#
loop_
_entity.id
_entity.type
_entity.pdbx_description
1 polymer ?
#
loop_
_entity_poly.entity_id
_entity_poly.type
_entity_poly.pdbx_seq_one_letter_code
_entity_poly.pdbx_strand_id
1 'polypeptide(L)'
;MKIKINIDGVKELDIAKGTTALEVFSGPNFQGNKRPIAARFNDTLIDLSSPIENEGTLNPVSFDDEEGKVVYWHSTSHIMAQAVKRLFPNVQLAIGPAISEGFYYDFFTKKTFTPEDLKNIETEMKKIIEENLPFERVEMSKDKANALFSNRKEKYKLELLDELTGNVSVYKNDEFIDLCRGPHVPSTGYIGVCKLLSVSGSYWRADEKRENL
;
A
#
# COMPACT_ATOMS: atom_id res chain seq x y z
N MET A 1 22.90 17.45 -9.12
CA MET A 1 23.04 17.03 -10.53
C MET A 1 21.67 17.14 -11.20
N LYS A 2 21.57 17.63 -12.43
CA LYS A 2 20.31 17.58 -13.20
C LYS A 2 20.26 16.31 -14.03
N ILE A 3 19.06 15.78 -14.22
CA ILE A 3 18.77 14.64 -15.10
C ILE A 3 17.59 15.00 -15.99
N LYS A 4 17.56 14.41 -17.19
CA LYS A 4 16.46 14.60 -18.13
C LYS A 4 15.43 13.49 -17.99
N ILE A 5 14.15 13.86 -17.92
CA ILE A 5 13.03 12.92 -18.00
C ILE A 5 12.10 13.25 -19.16
N ASN A 6 11.42 12.24 -19.69
CA ASN A 6 10.31 12.40 -20.64
C ASN A 6 8.98 12.13 -19.92
N ILE A 7 8.11 13.13 -19.84
CA ILE A 7 6.79 13.02 -19.22
C ILE A 7 5.77 12.60 -20.29
N ASP A 8 5.10 11.47 -20.04
CA ASP A 8 4.05 10.91 -20.90
C ASP A 8 4.53 10.59 -22.34
N GLY A 9 5.85 10.48 -22.55
CA GLY A 9 6.44 10.32 -23.89
C GLY A 9 6.41 11.60 -24.75
N VAL A 10 5.85 12.70 -24.26
CA VAL A 10 5.56 13.91 -25.05
C VAL A 10 6.48 15.08 -24.70
N LYS A 11 6.87 15.23 -23.43
CA LYS A 11 7.56 16.43 -22.94
C LYS A 11 8.86 16.09 -22.21
N GLU A 12 9.98 16.58 -22.74
CA GLU A 12 11.25 16.53 -22.03
C GLU A 12 11.34 17.62 -20.95
N LEU A 13 11.89 17.27 -19.79
CA LEU A 13 12.11 18.18 -18.67
C LEU A 13 13.42 17.85 -17.95
N ASP A 14 14.24 18.87 -17.69
CA ASP A 14 15.37 18.76 -16.77
C ASP A 14 14.89 18.94 -15.32
N ILE A 15 15.12 17.93 -14.49
CA ILE A 15 14.81 17.95 -13.06
C ILE A 15 16.08 17.79 -12.22
N ALA A 16 16.03 18.17 -10.95
CA ALA A 16 17.10 17.83 -10.02
C ALA A 16 17.03 16.31 -9.74
N LYS A 17 18.19 15.64 -9.70
CA LYS A 17 18.27 14.26 -9.25
C LYS A 17 17.71 14.15 -7.82
N GLY A 18 16.82 13.18 -7.60
CA GLY A 18 16.10 12.99 -6.34
C GLY A 18 14.73 13.69 -6.27
N THR A 19 14.36 14.51 -7.26
CA THR A 19 12.98 15.03 -7.39
C THR A 19 12.00 13.86 -7.47
N THR A 20 10.91 13.94 -6.71
CA THR A 20 9.88 12.89 -6.63
C THR A 20 8.89 13.00 -7.79
N ALA A 21 8.23 11.89 -8.13
CA ALA A 21 7.17 11.91 -9.15
C ALA A 21 6.00 12.85 -8.76
N LEU A 22 5.69 12.97 -7.46
CA LEU A 22 4.70 13.92 -6.95
C LEU A 22 5.07 15.36 -7.27
N GLU A 23 6.33 15.75 -7.05
CA GLU A 23 6.81 17.10 -7.36
C GLU A 23 6.76 17.39 -8.87
N VAL A 24 7.10 16.40 -9.72
CA VAL A 24 7.00 16.54 -11.17
C VAL A 24 5.56 16.79 -11.61
N PHE A 25 4.60 15.99 -11.12
CA PHE A 25 3.20 16.11 -11.51
C PHE A 25 2.45 17.27 -10.83
N SER A 26 2.94 17.77 -9.71
CA SER A 26 2.38 18.98 -9.07
C SER A 26 2.97 20.27 -9.64
N GLY A 27 4.03 20.16 -10.43
CA GLY A 27 4.71 21.29 -11.04
C GLY A 27 3.97 21.89 -12.24
N PRO A 28 4.28 23.14 -12.62
CA PRO A 28 3.62 23.84 -13.73
C PRO A 28 3.85 23.19 -15.10
N ASN A 29 4.80 22.24 -15.17
CA ASN A 29 5.18 21.57 -16.40
C ASN A 29 4.30 20.37 -16.73
N PHE A 30 3.48 19.89 -15.80
CA PHE A 30 2.53 18.82 -16.00
C PHE A 30 1.12 19.39 -16.19
N GLN A 31 0.45 18.98 -17.27
CA GLN A 31 -0.91 19.40 -17.60
C GLN A 31 -1.80 18.16 -17.77
N GLY A 32 -1.96 17.40 -16.69
CA GLY A 32 -2.85 16.24 -16.64
C GLY A 32 -4.25 16.60 -16.13
N ASN A 33 -5.28 16.02 -16.76
CA ASN A 33 -6.68 16.21 -16.34
C ASN A 33 -7.10 15.26 -15.21
N LYS A 34 -6.26 14.27 -14.88
CA LYS A 34 -6.53 13.25 -13.88
C LYS A 34 -5.56 13.39 -12.73
N ARG A 35 -6.04 13.14 -11.51
CA ARG A 35 -5.21 13.13 -10.30
C ARG A 35 -4.34 11.86 -10.29
N PRO A 36 -3.00 11.97 -10.37
CA PRO A 36 -2.13 10.81 -10.26
C PRO A 36 -2.19 10.24 -8.84
N ILE A 37 -2.12 8.92 -8.74
CA ILE A 37 -2.06 8.16 -7.48
C ILE A 37 -0.79 7.32 -7.36
N ALA A 38 -0.17 7.00 -8.50
CA ALA A 38 1.13 6.37 -8.62
C ALA A 38 1.83 6.92 -9.88
N ALA A 39 3.05 6.48 -10.14
CA ALA A 39 3.72 6.74 -11.41
C ALA A 39 4.27 5.44 -11.99
N ARG A 40 4.36 5.40 -13.33
CA ARG A 40 5.18 4.42 -14.02
C ARG A 40 6.47 5.12 -14.44
N PHE A 41 7.60 4.64 -13.94
CA PHE A 41 8.91 5.08 -14.39
C PHE A 41 9.57 3.97 -15.21
N ASN A 42 9.79 4.26 -16.49
CA ASN A 42 10.07 3.27 -17.53
C ASN A 42 8.99 2.17 -17.50
N ASP A 43 9.34 0.95 -17.09
CA ASP A 43 8.41 -0.18 -17.00
C ASP A 43 7.99 -0.54 -15.57
N THR A 44 8.43 0.23 -14.57
CA THR A 44 8.19 -0.07 -13.15
C THR A 44 7.16 0.87 -12.55
N LEU A 45 6.15 0.32 -11.88
CA LEU A 45 5.20 1.08 -11.08
C LEU A 45 5.84 1.48 -9.74
N ILE A 46 5.78 2.77 -9.41
CA ILE A 46 6.43 3.37 -8.24
C ILE A 46 5.47 4.31 -7.48
N ASP A 47 5.73 4.52 -6.19
CA ASP A 47 5.00 5.53 -5.42
C ASP A 47 5.29 6.93 -5.96
N LEU A 48 4.32 7.84 -5.83
CA LEU A 48 4.57 9.25 -6.18
C LEU A 48 5.66 9.90 -5.33
N SER A 49 5.90 9.40 -4.11
CA SER A 49 6.97 9.85 -3.22
C SER A 49 8.35 9.29 -3.60
N SER A 50 8.44 8.37 -4.57
CA SER A 50 9.72 7.78 -4.97
C SER A 50 10.62 8.83 -5.65
N PRO A 51 11.90 8.95 -5.23
CA PRO A 51 12.85 9.85 -5.86
C PRO A 51 13.27 9.33 -7.24
N ILE A 52 13.37 10.24 -8.21
CA ILE A 52 13.83 9.93 -9.56
C ILE A 52 15.35 10.13 -9.62
N GLU A 53 16.08 9.02 -9.72
CA GLU A 53 17.55 9.01 -9.63
C GLU A 53 18.26 8.96 -10.99
N ASN A 54 17.53 8.60 -12.05
CA ASN A 54 18.06 8.33 -13.38
C ASN A 54 17.18 8.97 -14.46
N GLU A 55 17.74 9.13 -15.65
CA GLU A 55 16.98 9.55 -16.83
C GLU A 55 16.00 8.46 -17.27
N GLY A 56 14.89 8.84 -17.89
CA GLY A 56 13.87 7.89 -18.34
C GLY A 56 12.52 8.52 -18.63
N THR A 57 11.53 7.66 -18.83
CA THR A 57 10.14 8.07 -19.09
C THR A 57 9.31 7.97 -17.83
N LEU A 58 8.59 9.03 -17.47
CA LEU A 58 7.70 9.09 -16.31
C LEU A 58 6.27 9.32 -16.77
N ASN A 59 5.40 8.36 -16.51
CA ASN A 59 3.98 8.42 -16.87
C ASN A 59 3.12 8.49 -15.60
N PRO A 60 2.12 9.39 -15.53
CA PRO A 60 1.19 9.41 -14.41
C PRO A 60 0.30 8.16 -14.46
N VAL A 61 -0.02 7.59 -13.29
CA VAL A 61 -1.01 6.54 -13.15
C VAL A 61 -2.13 7.04 -12.26
N SER A 62 -3.35 6.98 -12.77
CA SER A 62 -4.58 7.48 -12.13
C SER A 62 -5.53 6.32 -11.83
N PHE A 63 -6.59 6.57 -11.04
CA PHE A 63 -7.58 5.53 -10.72
C PHE A 63 -8.30 4.95 -11.95
N ASP A 64 -8.36 5.69 -13.06
CA ASP A 64 -9.01 5.21 -14.28
C ASP A 64 -8.19 4.13 -15.00
N ASP A 65 -6.91 4.01 -14.67
CA ASP A 65 -5.99 3.03 -15.24
C ASP A 65 -6.09 1.72 -14.45
N GLU A 66 -5.95 0.58 -15.14
CA GLU A 66 -6.08 -0.75 -14.50
C GLU A 66 -5.11 -0.94 -13.34
N GLU A 67 -3.85 -0.53 -13.50
CA GLU A 67 -2.87 -0.58 -12.41
C GLU A 67 -3.14 0.44 -11.30
N GLY A 68 -3.75 1.57 -11.64
CA GLY A 68 -4.18 2.54 -10.65
C GLY A 68 -5.26 1.98 -9.73
N LYS A 69 -6.23 1.24 -10.28
CA LYS A 69 -7.22 0.51 -9.47
C LYS A 69 -6.54 -0.49 -8.52
N VAL A 70 -5.53 -1.21 -9.00
CA VAL A 70 -4.74 -2.14 -8.16
C VAL A 70 -4.08 -1.40 -7.00
N VAL A 71 -3.41 -0.26 -7.26
CA VAL A 71 -2.78 0.56 -6.19
C VAL A 71 -3.81 1.10 -5.21
N TYR A 72 -4.95 1.56 -5.72
CA TYR A 72 -6.05 2.09 -4.92
C TYR A 72 -6.60 1.02 -3.96
N TRP A 73 -6.91 -0.16 -4.48
CA TRP A 73 -7.44 -1.26 -3.66
C TRP A 73 -6.42 -1.82 -2.69
N HIS A 74 -5.16 -1.90 -3.09
CA HIS A 74 -4.07 -2.32 -2.22
C HIS A 74 -3.88 -1.35 -1.04
N SER A 75 -4.00 -0.05 -1.30
CA SER A 75 -3.97 0.97 -0.23
C SER A 75 -5.20 0.89 0.67
N THR A 76 -6.36 0.58 0.09
CA THR A 76 -7.59 0.39 0.87
C THR A 76 -7.50 -0.84 1.78
N SER A 77 -6.82 -1.91 1.36
CA SER A 77 -6.58 -3.09 2.21
C SER A 77 -5.71 -2.76 3.42
N HIS A 78 -4.69 -1.91 3.27
CA HIS A 78 -3.88 -1.42 4.38
C HIS A 78 -4.68 -0.57 5.37
N ILE A 79 -5.56 0.31 4.88
CA ILE A 79 -6.45 1.10 5.74
C ILE A 79 -7.38 0.17 6.54
N MET A 80 -7.92 -0.88 5.91
CA MET A 80 -8.71 -1.88 6.63
C MET A 80 -7.89 -2.61 7.69
N ALA A 81 -6.66 -3.03 7.37
CA ALA A 81 -5.78 -3.68 8.33
C ALA A 81 -5.43 -2.77 9.50
N GLN A 82 -5.17 -1.48 9.26
CA GLN A 82 -4.97 -0.47 10.30
C GLN A 82 -6.20 -0.33 11.19
N ALA A 83 -7.39 -0.18 10.60
CA ALA A 83 -8.65 -0.13 11.34
C ALA A 83 -8.86 -1.37 12.23
N VAL A 84 -8.60 -2.55 11.70
CA VAL A 84 -8.65 -3.81 12.45
C VAL A 84 -7.64 -3.83 13.60
N LYS A 85 -6.40 -3.36 13.39
CA LYS A 85 -5.41 -3.28 14.47
C LYS A 85 -5.78 -2.28 15.57
N ARG A 86 -6.42 -1.16 15.23
CA ARG A 86 -6.93 -0.19 16.22
C ARG A 86 -8.04 -0.78 17.08
N LEU A 87 -9.01 -1.46 16.45
CA LEU A 87 -10.17 -2.05 17.14
C LEU A 87 -9.84 -3.37 17.86
N PHE A 88 -8.95 -4.18 17.28
CA PHE A 88 -8.63 -5.52 17.71
C PHE A 88 -7.10 -5.76 17.74
N PRO A 89 -6.37 -5.17 18.71
CA PRO A 89 -4.90 -5.15 18.71
C PRO A 89 -4.21 -6.52 18.68
N ASN A 90 -4.91 -7.57 19.13
CA ASN A 90 -4.40 -8.94 19.20
C ASN A 90 -4.57 -9.73 17.89
N VAL A 91 -5.27 -9.20 16.90
CA VAL A 91 -5.41 -9.83 15.58
C VAL A 91 -4.06 -9.81 14.87
N GLN A 92 -3.67 -10.94 14.27
CA GLN A 92 -2.44 -11.01 13.48
C GLN A 92 -2.74 -10.83 12.00
N LEU A 93 -1.87 -10.09 11.32
CA LEU A 93 -2.01 -9.77 9.90
C LEU A 93 -1.37 -10.86 9.05
N ALA A 94 -2.09 -11.39 8.06
CA ALA A 94 -1.55 -12.31 7.08
C ALA A 94 -1.30 -11.63 5.73
N ILE A 95 -2.18 -11.79 4.73
CA ILE A 95 -2.01 -11.25 3.37
C ILE A 95 -3.27 -10.44 3.00
N GLY A 96 -3.08 -9.30 2.33
CA GLY A 96 -4.19 -8.46 1.88
C GLY A 96 -3.97 -7.81 0.53
N PRO A 97 -4.16 -8.57 -0.57
CA PRO A 97 -3.90 -8.08 -1.91
C PRO A 97 -5.10 -7.32 -2.47
N ALA A 98 -4.83 -6.52 -3.50
CA ALA A 98 -5.87 -6.09 -4.41
C ALA A 98 -6.35 -7.26 -5.28
N ILE A 99 -7.62 -7.22 -5.68
CA ILE A 99 -8.25 -8.10 -6.66
C ILE A 99 -8.94 -7.23 -7.73
N SER A 100 -9.47 -7.85 -8.79
CA SER A 100 -10.00 -7.14 -9.97
C SER A 100 -11.03 -6.05 -9.64
N GLU A 101 -11.87 -6.28 -8.63
CA GLU A 101 -12.97 -5.37 -8.28
C GLU A 101 -12.95 -4.93 -6.80
N GLY A 102 -11.79 -5.03 -6.13
CA GLY A 102 -11.70 -4.67 -4.72
C GLY A 102 -10.44 -5.21 -4.05
N PHE A 103 -10.57 -5.61 -2.80
CA PHE A 103 -9.48 -6.16 -1.99
C PHE A 103 -10.04 -7.13 -0.96
N TYR A 104 -9.16 -7.90 -0.35
CA TYR A 104 -9.43 -8.61 0.90
C TYR A 104 -8.22 -8.48 1.82
N TYR A 105 -8.37 -8.95 3.05
CA TYR A 105 -7.25 -9.13 3.96
C TYR A 105 -7.56 -10.30 4.89
N ASP A 106 -6.64 -11.26 4.97
CA ASP A 106 -6.72 -12.41 5.86
C ASP A 106 -6.21 -12.03 7.26
N PHE A 107 -6.99 -12.37 8.29
CA PHE A 107 -6.70 -12.01 9.67
C PHE A 107 -6.77 -13.23 10.57
N PHE A 108 -5.66 -13.56 11.24
CA PHE A 108 -5.78 -14.58 12.29
C PHE A 108 -6.38 -13.96 13.55
N THR A 109 -7.54 -14.47 13.95
CA THR A 109 -8.28 -14.04 15.13
C THR A 109 -8.90 -15.24 15.85
N LYS A 110 -9.04 -15.14 17.18
CA LYS A 110 -9.73 -16.17 17.99
C LYS A 110 -11.25 -16.12 17.84
N LYS A 111 -11.79 -14.99 17.36
CA LYS A 111 -13.22 -14.78 17.18
C LYS A 111 -13.46 -14.33 15.76
N THR A 112 -14.39 -14.99 15.08
CA THR A 112 -14.86 -14.58 13.75
C THR A 112 -15.48 -13.19 13.83
N PHE A 113 -15.16 -12.34 12.84
CA PHE A 113 -15.80 -11.04 12.72
C PHE A 113 -17.29 -11.19 12.43
N THR A 114 -18.10 -10.42 13.14
CA THR A 114 -19.54 -10.34 12.94
C THR A 114 -19.90 -9.23 11.95
N PRO A 115 -21.14 -9.19 11.42
CA PRO A 115 -21.60 -8.07 10.61
C PRO A 115 -21.53 -6.71 11.35
N GLU A 116 -21.61 -6.71 12.68
CA GLU A 116 -21.46 -5.48 13.47
C GLU A 116 -20.00 -5.05 13.56
N ASP A 117 -19.06 -6.00 13.67
CA ASP A 117 -17.63 -5.71 13.61
C ASP A 117 -17.25 -5.09 12.26
N LEU A 118 -17.81 -5.57 11.15
CA LEU A 118 -17.60 -4.96 9.83
C LEU A 118 -18.03 -3.50 9.79
N LYS A 119 -19.19 -3.13 10.36
CA LYS A 119 -19.62 -1.72 10.43
C LYS A 119 -18.68 -0.87 11.29
N ASN A 120 -18.18 -1.43 12.39
CA ASN A 120 -17.23 -0.76 13.26
C ASN A 120 -15.88 -0.55 12.54
N ILE A 121 -15.41 -1.56 11.80
CA ILE A 121 -14.21 -1.47 10.97
C ILE A 121 -14.40 -0.41 9.88
N GLU A 122 -15.51 -0.42 9.14
CA GLU A 122 -15.82 0.61 8.13
C GLU A 122 -15.83 2.03 8.72
N THR A 123 -16.39 2.17 9.93
CA THR A 123 -16.42 3.46 10.63
C THR A 123 -15.02 3.91 11.00
N GLU A 124 -14.16 3.01 11.45
CA GLU A 124 -12.77 3.32 11.77
C GLU A 124 -11.93 3.59 10.52
N MET A 125 -12.16 2.86 9.42
CA MET A 125 -11.53 3.15 8.12
C MET A 125 -11.86 4.57 7.65
N LYS A 126 -13.11 5.02 7.79
CA LYS A 126 -13.50 6.41 7.45
C LYS A 126 -12.72 7.43 8.25
N LYS A 127 -12.53 7.22 9.56
CA LYS A 127 -11.71 8.11 10.40
C LYS A 127 -10.25 8.16 9.91
N ILE A 128 -9.65 7.00 9.62
CA ILE A 128 -8.28 6.91 9.09
C ILE A 128 -8.15 7.65 7.74
N ILE A 129 -9.16 7.56 6.88
CA ILE A 129 -9.21 8.31 5.62
C ILE A 129 -9.26 9.82 5.87
N GLU A 130 -10.10 10.26 6.82
CA GLU A 130 -10.23 11.67 7.23
C GLU A 130 -8.96 12.22 7.89
N GLU A 131 -8.19 11.39 8.59
CA GLU A 131 -6.88 11.73 9.15
C GLU A 131 -5.83 12.05 8.06
N ASN A 132 -6.04 11.59 6.82
CA ASN A 132 -5.18 11.83 5.67
C ASN A 132 -3.70 11.49 5.93
N LEU A 133 -3.45 10.37 6.58
CA LEU A 133 -2.13 9.89 6.97
C LEU A 133 -1.27 9.56 5.72
N PRO A 134 0.02 9.93 5.68
CA PRO A 134 0.89 9.55 4.58
C PRO A 134 1.15 8.04 4.56
N PHE A 135 1.37 7.48 3.36
CA PHE A 135 1.97 6.16 3.18
C PHE A 135 3.49 6.30 3.07
N GLU A 136 4.20 5.97 4.15
CA GLU A 136 5.65 6.08 4.22
C GLU A 136 6.30 4.74 3.88
N ARG A 137 6.94 4.65 2.72
CA ARG A 137 7.74 3.49 2.33
C ARG A 137 9.10 3.52 3.02
N VAL A 138 9.46 2.44 3.71
CA VAL A 138 10.76 2.27 4.35
C VAL A 138 11.43 1.01 3.84
N GLU A 139 12.58 1.20 3.20
CA GLU A 139 13.48 0.10 2.81
C GLU A 139 14.32 -0.34 4.03
N MET A 140 14.38 -1.64 4.28
CA MET A 140 15.19 -2.18 5.36
C MET A 140 15.74 -3.58 5.04
N SER A 141 16.82 -3.94 5.72
CA SER A 141 17.36 -5.30 5.68
C SER A 141 16.34 -6.30 6.25
N LYS A 142 16.33 -7.52 5.72
CA LYS A 142 15.51 -8.63 6.24
C LYS A 142 15.65 -8.83 7.75
N ASP A 143 16.85 -8.69 8.33
CA ASP A 143 17.07 -8.82 9.78
C ASP A 143 16.33 -7.77 10.61
N LYS A 144 16.31 -6.52 10.13
CA LYS A 144 15.54 -5.42 10.76
C LYS A 144 14.04 -5.67 10.65
N ALA A 145 13.57 -6.16 9.51
CA ALA A 145 12.17 -6.52 9.34
C ALA A 145 11.78 -7.70 10.26
N ASN A 146 12.62 -8.73 10.37
CA ASN A 146 12.42 -9.85 11.29
C ASN A 146 12.33 -9.37 12.74
N ALA A 147 13.23 -8.50 13.19
CA ALA A 147 13.18 -7.92 14.54
C ALA A 147 11.90 -7.10 14.76
N LEU A 148 11.51 -6.28 13.77
CA LEU A 148 10.29 -5.47 13.81
C LEU A 148 9.04 -6.34 13.99
N PHE A 149 8.82 -7.33 13.12
CA PHE A 149 7.61 -8.16 13.17
C PHE A 149 7.63 -9.17 14.31
N SER A 150 8.81 -9.58 14.80
CA SER A 150 8.94 -10.39 16.03
C SER A 150 8.50 -9.61 17.26
N ASN A 151 8.97 -8.36 17.41
CA ASN A 151 8.57 -7.48 18.51
C ASN A 151 7.06 -7.18 18.50
N ARG A 152 6.46 -7.09 17.31
CA ARG A 152 5.03 -6.90 17.11
C ARG A 152 4.22 -8.20 17.21
N LYS A 153 4.87 -9.35 17.34
CA LYS A 153 4.25 -10.69 17.38
C LYS A 153 3.38 -10.98 16.14
N GLU A 154 3.82 -10.54 14.96
CA GLU A 154 3.12 -10.77 13.69
C GLU A 154 3.65 -12.03 13.01
N LYS A 155 3.17 -13.21 13.49
CA LYS A 155 3.65 -14.54 13.06
C LYS A 155 3.67 -14.71 11.54
N TYR A 156 2.57 -14.39 10.86
CA TYR A 156 2.44 -14.63 9.42
C TYR A 156 3.36 -13.72 8.60
N LYS A 157 3.68 -12.53 9.09
CA LYS A 157 4.66 -11.63 8.46
C LYS A 157 6.08 -12.20 8.56
N LEU A 158 6.41 -12.88 9.67
CA LEU A 158 7.69 -13.60 9.80
C LEU A 158 7.78 -14.77 8.81
N GLU A 159 6.72 -15.56 8.67
CA GLU A 159 6.68 -16.64 7.66
C GLU A 159 6.83 -16.12 6.23
N LEU A 160 6.22 -14.96 5.91
CA LEU A 160 6.41 -14.32 4.60
C LEU A 160 7.86 -13.83 4.42
N LEU A 161 8.47 -13.28 5.47
CA LEU A 161 9.87 -12.84 5.41
C LEU A 161 10.81 -13.99 5.11
N ASP A 162 10.59 -15.18 5.66
CA ASP A 162 11.44 -16.36 5.44
C ASP A 162 11.57 -16.70 3.95
N GLU A 163 10.53 -16.47 3.16
CA GLU A 163 10.47 -16.71 1.71
C GLU A 163 11.13 -15.60 0.87
N LEU A 164 11.36 -14.42 1.46
CA LEU A 164 11.94 -13.28 0.76
C LEU A 164 13.46 -13.29 0.84
N THR A 165 14.11 -12.75 -0.19
CA THR A 165 15.57 -12.58 -0.24
C THR A 165 15.91 -11.10 -0.41
N GLY A 166 17.07 -10.69 0.12
CA GLY A 166 17.54 -9.31 0.02
C GLY A 166 16.84 -8.34 0.98
N ASN A 167 16.90 -7.05 0.63
CA ASN A 167 16.17 -6.01 1.35
C ASN A 167 14.67 -6.09 1.06
N VAL A 168 13.89 -5.65 2.02
CA VAL A 168 12.43 -5.62 1.93
C VAL A 168 11.93 -4.22 2.25
N SER A 169 10.77 -3.88 1.71
CA SER A 169 10.07 -2.67 2.08
C SER A 169 8.92 -2.96 3.04
N VAL A 170 8.66 -1.98 3.89
CA VAL A 170 7.46 -1.90 4.71
C VAL A 170 6.79 -0.55 4.44
N TYR A 171 5.48 -0.47 4.65
CA TYR A 171 4.73 0.77 4.59
C TYR A 171 4.20 1.12 5.96
N LYS A 172 4.38 2.39 6.34
CA LYS A 172 3.90 2.93 7.60
C LYS A 172 2.80 3.97 7.35
N ASN A 173 1.73 3.87 8.14
CA ASN A 173 0.66 4.86 8.24
C ASN A 173 0.50 5.20 9.72
N ASP A 174 1.17 6.25 10.17
CA ASP A 174 1.28 6.61 11.58
C ASP A 174 1.71 5.42 12.49
N GLU A 175 0.81 4.87 13.30
CA GLU A 175 1.11 3.75 14.21
C GLU A 175 1.12 2.37 13.53
N PHE A 176 0.53 2.29 12.33
CA PHE A 176 0.42 1.07 11.54
C PHE A 176 1.66 0.86 10.68
N ILE A 177 2.09 -0.40 10.58
CA ILE A 177 3.20 -0.80 9.71
C ILE A 177 2.94 -2.20 9.16
N ASP A 178 3.16 -2.37 7.86
CA ASP A 178 2.93 -3.63 7.16
C ASP A 178 4.05 -3.96 6.18
N LEU A 179 4.30 -5.26 6.00
CA LEU A 179 5.26 -5.79 5.03
C LEU A 179 4.63 -5.73 3.65
N CYS A 180 5.17 -4.88 2.78
CA CYS A 180 4.56 -4.64 1.49
C CYS A 180 5.59 -4.07 0.51
N ARG A 181 5.52 -4.53 -0.75
CA ARG A 181 6.33 -4.01 -1.86
C ARG A 181 5.84 -2.66 -2.38
N GLY A 182 4.53 -2.44 -2.27
CA GLY A 182 3.82 -1.30 -2.85
C GLY A 182 3.62 -1.42 -4.36
N PRO A 183 3.31 -0.31 -5.04
CA PRO A 183 3.15 1.03 -4.47
C PRO A 183 1.80 1.23 -3.76
N HIS A 184 1.71 2.34 -3.04
CA HIS A 184 0.51 2.85 -2.40
C HIS A 184 0.17 4.27 -2.86
N VAL A 185 -1.07 4.68 -2.64
CA VAL A 185 -1.49 6.08 -2.81
C VAL A 185 -0.71 6.99 -1.84
N PRO A 186 -0.56 8.30 -2.11
CA PRO A 186 0.29 9.17 -1.28
C PRO A 186 -0.17 9.29 0.18
N SER A 187 -1.48 9.29 0.42
CA SER A 187 -2.05 9.36 1.76
C SER A 187 -3.43 8.70 1.82
N THR A 188 -3.88 8.32 3.01
CA THR A 188 -5.18 7.65 3.22
C THR A 188 -6.35 8.46 2.68
N GLY A 189 -6.26 9.79 2.66
CA GLY A 189 -7.26 10.70 2.09
C GLY A 189 -7.38 10.67 0.56
N TYR A 190 -6.54 9.90 -0.15
CA TYR A 190 -6.76 9.59 -1.56
C TYR A 190 -7.86 8.55 -1.76
N ILE A 191 -8.19 7.78 -0.74
CA ILE A 191 -9.27 6.80 -0.77
C ILE A 191 -10.58 7.54 -0.49
N GLY A 192 -11.56 7.33 -1.37
CA GLY A 192 -12.91 7.85 -1.20
C GLY A 192 -13.76 6.91 -0.34
N VAL A 193 -15.02 6.72 -0.72
CA VAL A 193 -15.92 5.80 -0.02
C VAL A 193 -15.52 4.35 -0.30
N CYS A 194 -15.28 3.59 0.76
CA CYS A 194 -15.10 2.14 0.70
C CYS A 194 -16.24 1.42 1.46
N LYS A 195 -16.52 0.18 1.07
CA LYS A 195 -17.50 -0.69 1.71
C LYS A 195 -16.93 -2.10 1.85
N LEU A 196 -17.07 -2.68 3.03
CA LEU A 196 -16.77 -4.08 3.30
C LEU A 196 -17.99 -4.93 2.97
N LEU A 197 -17.80 -5.96 2.15
CA LEU A 197 -18.92 -6.73 1.60
C LEU A 197 -19.33 -7.90 2.49
N SER A 198 -18.35 -8.70 2.91
CA SER A 198 -18.58 -9.94 3.64
C SER A 198 -17.33 -10.36 4.42
N VAL A 199 -17.51 -11.32 5.31
CA VAL A 199 -16.43 -12.08 5.95
C VAL A 199 -16.52 -13.51 5.44
N SER A 200 -15.38 -14.10 5.12
CA SER A 200 -15.22 -15.51 4.77
C SER A 200 -14.00 -16.06 5.47
N GLY A 201 -13.96 -17.38 5.70
CA GLY A 201 -12.77 -18.04 6.22
C GLY A 201 -11.84 -18.50 5.12
N SER A 202 -10.53 -18.41 5.34
CA SER A 202 -9.50 -19.03 4.51
C SER A 202 -8.58 -19.90 5.36
N TYR A 203 -7.73 -20.71 4.74
CA TYR A 203 -6.66 -21.41 5.44
C TYR A 203 -5.34 -20.80 5.02
N TRP A 204 -4.43 -20.60 5.98
CA TRP A 204 -3.12 -20.08 5.66
C TRP A 204 -2.41 -20.95 4.61
N ARG A 205 -1.94 -20.31 3.53
CA ARG A 205 -1.35 -20.98 2.35
C ARG A 205 -2.27 -21.99 1.65
N ALA A 206 -3.58 -21.85 1.83
CA ALA A 206 -4.59 -22.78 1.32
C ALA A 206 -4.35 -24.24 1.77
N ASP A 207 -3.71 -24.44 2.93
CA ASP A 207 -3.49 -25.76 3.53
C ASP A 207 -4.48 -25.95 4.69
N GLU A 208 -5.43 -26.87 4.51
CA GLU A 208 -6.47 -27.19 5.51
C GLU A 208 -5.92 -27.67 6.86
N LYS A 209 -4.65 -28.05 6.93
CA LYS A 209 -3.97 -28.46 8.16
C LYS A 209 -3.38 -27.26 8.93
N ARG A 210 -3.37 -26.07 8.32
CA ARG A 210 -2.91 -24.81 8.90
C ARG A 210 -4.06 -24.06 9.55
N GLU A 211 -3.71 -22.95 10.20
CA GLU A 211 -4.66 -22.09 10.88
C GLU A 211 -5.73 -21.52 9.92
N ASN A 212 -6.98 -21.49 10.41
CA ASN A 212 -8.06 -20.77 9.75
C ASN A 212 -7.89 -19.26 10.02
N LEU A 213 -8.03 -18.47 8.96
CA LEU A 213 -7.94 -17.02 8.92
C LEU A 213 -9.31 -16.41 8.57
#